data_AF-A0ABD0QB07-F1
#
_entry.id   AF-A0ABD0QB07-F1
#
_cell.length_a   1.000
_cell.length_b   1.000
_cell.length_c   1.000
_cell.angle_alpha   90.00
_cell.angle_beta   90.00
_cell.angle_gamma   90.00
#
_symmetry.space_group_name_H-M   'P 1'
#
loop_
_entity.id
_entity.type
_entity.pdbx_description
1 polymer ?
#
loop_
_entity_poly.entity_id
_entity_poly.type
_entity_poly.pdbx_seq_one_letter_code
_entity_poly.pdbx_strand_id
1 'polypeptide(L)'
;ILRPIVVPFIYDHHLMLQHDNARPHVARICTQFLEAENIPVLAWPAYSQDMSPIEHVWDALDRRIQQHVPVPANIQQLCTAIKEEWTNISQATINNLINIKEMCCTV
;
A
#
# COMPACT_ATOMS: atom_id res chain seq x y z
N ILE A 1 11.84 1.49 9.83
CA ILE A 1 10.74 2.14 9.08
C ILE A 1 9.49 2.23 9.94
N LEU A 2 8.92 1.11 10.42
CA LEU A 2 7.65 1.13 11.16
C LEU A 2 7.68 2.00 12.44
N ARG A 3 8.59 1.72 13.38
CA ARG A 3 8.70 2.49 14.64
C ARG A 3 8.93 4.00 14.48
N PRO A 4 9.93 4.47 13.73
CA PRO A 4 10.23 5.91 13.70
C PRO A 4 9.27 6.73 12.83
N ILE A 5 8.46 6.10 11.97
CA ILE A 5 7.65 6.81 10.97
C ILE A 5 6.18 6.41 11.05
N VAL A 6 5.90 5.12 10.87
CA VAL A 6 4.52 4.63 10.74
C VAL A 6 3.77 4.66 12.07
N VAL A 7 4.42 4.25 13.17
CA VAL A 7 3.80 4.23 14.50
C VAL A 7 3.34 5.63 14.93
N PRO A 8 4.19 6.68 14.96
CA PRO A 8 3.75 8.04 15.28
C PRO A 8 2.65 8.54 14.35
N PHE A 9 2.79 8.31 13.04
CA PHE A 9 1.83 8.78 12.06
C PHE A 9 0.43 8.20 12.26
N ILE A 10 0.34 6.89 12.57
CA ILE A 10 -0.92 6.21 12.88
C ILE A 10 -1.58 6.83 14.11
N TYR A 11 -0.81 7.11 15.17
CA TYR A 11 -1.33 7.72 16.39
C TYR A 11 -1.79 9.15 16.20
N ASP A 12 -0.96 9.99 15.56
CA ASP A 12 -1.26 11.41 15.35
C ASP A 12 -2.53 11.62 14.51
N HIS A 13 -2.81 10.71 13.58
CA HIS A 13 -3.93 10.81 12.65
C HIS A 13 -5.07 9.83 12.94
N HIS A 14 -4.99 9.06 14.02
CA HIS A 14 -6.00 8.07 14.42
C HIS A 14 -6.37 7.08 13.30
N LEU A 15 -5.35 6.55 12.63
CA LEU A 15 -5.52 5.66 11.46
C LEU A 15 -5.57 4.19 11.86
N MET A 16 -6.06 3.35 10.95
CA MET A 16 -5.95 1.90 11.05
C MET A 16 -5.02 1.36 9.96
N LEU A 17 -4.19 0.39 10.30
CA LEU A 17 -3.33 -0.29 9.34
C LEU A 17 -4.15 -1.32 8.55
N GLN A 18 -4.21 -1.16 7.24
CA GLN A 18 -4.66 -2.23 6.34
C GLN A 18 -3.43 -2.93 5.75
N HIS A 19 -3.45 -4.25 5.75
CA HIS A 19 -2.49 -5.09 5.03
C HIS A 19 -3.22 -6.32 4.50
N ASP A 20 -2.63 -6.99 3.50
CA ASP A 20 -3.15 -8.27 3.05
C ASP A 20 -2.76 -9.38 4.04
N ASN A 21 -3.58 -10.42 4.15
CA ASN A 21 -3.33 -11.56 5.04
C ASN A 21 -2.26 -12.52 4.48
N ALA A 22 -1.28 -12.01 3.74
CA ALA A 22 -0.16 -12.81 3.25
C ALA A 22 0.63 -13.40 4.42
N ARG A 23 1.16 -14.62 4.24
CA ARG A 23 1.85 -15.38 5.29
C ARG A 23 2.92 -14.59 6.05
N PRO A 24 3.74 -13.73 5.41
CA PRO A 24 4.71 -12.91 6.13
C PRO A 24 4.06 -11.88 7.06
N HIS A 25 2.92 -11.29 6.67
CA HIS A 25 2.24 -10.25 7.45
C HIS A 25 1.48 -10.81 8.65
N VAL A 26 0.97 -12.03 8.54
CA VAL A 26 0.33 -12.76 9.65
C VAL A 26 1.30 -13.65 10.43
N ALA A 27 2.59 -13.57 10.12
CA ALA A 27 3.60 -14.29 10.90
C ALA A 27 3.62 -13.79 12.33
N ARG A 28 3.86 -14.70 13.29
CA ARG A 28 3.86 -14.40 14.73
C ARG A 28 4.70 -13.17 15.10
N ILE A 29 5.85 -12.99 14.47
CA ILE A 29 6.73 -11.84 14.74
C ILE A 29 6.08 -10.51 14.33
N CYS A 30 5.33 -10.49 13.23
CA CYS A 30 4.62 -9.31 12.75
C CYS A 30 3.41 -9.03 13.63
N THR A 31 2.60 -10.04 13.96
CA THR A 31 1.43 -9.85 14.83
C THR A 31 1.83 -9.38 16.24
N GLN A 32 2.87 -9.98 16.83
CA GLN A 32 3.40 -9.54 18.14
C GLN A 32 3.92 -8.11 18.11
N PHE A 33 4.51 -7.67 17.00
CA PHE A 33 4.94 -6.29 16.85
C PHE A 33 3.74 -5.33 16.82
N LEU A 34 2.71 -5.63 16.02
CA LEU A 34 1.51 -4.81 15.91
C LEU A 34 0.77 -4.71 17.26
N GLU A 35 0.69 -5.83 17.98
CA GLU A 35 0.14 -5.88 19.35
C GLU A 35 0.97 -5.03 20.33
N ALA A 36 2.30 -5.19 20.35
CA ALA A 36 3.17 -4.46 21.27
C ALA A 36 3.17 -2.94 21.05
N GLU A 37 3.01 -2.52 19.79
CA GLU A 37 2.91 -1.10 19.43
C GLU A 37 1.46 -0.60 19.46
N ASN A 38 0.48 -1.40 19.89
CA ASN A 38 -0.97 -1.15 19.87
C ASN A 38 -1.47 -0.55 18.53
N ILE A 39 -0.95 -1.03 17.40
CA ILE A 39 -1.38 -0.57 16.08
C ILE A 39 -2.74 -1.20 15.77
N PRO A 40 -3.82 -0.43 15.59
CA PRO A 40 -5.10 -0.98 15.18
C PRO A 40 -5.01 -1.48 13.73
N VAL A 41 -5.40 -2.74 13.51
CA VAL A 41 -5.40 -3.38 12.19
C VAL A 41 -6.83 -3.50 11.67
N LEU A 42 -7.05 -3.10 10.42
CA LEU A 42 -8.34 -3.27 9.75
C LEU A 42 -8.58 -4.76 9.49
N ALA A 43 -9.69 -5.29 9.99
CA ALA A 43 -10.10 -6.66 9.69
C ALA A 43 -10.37 -6.79 8.18
N TRP A 44 -9.60 -7.63 7.51
CA TRP A 44 -9.67 -7.82 6.06
C TRP A 44 -9.97 -9.28 5.73
N PRO A 45 -10.94 -9.60 4.86
CA PRO A 45 -11.31 -10.98 4.57
C PRO A 45 -10.15 -11.75 3.89
N ALA A 46 -9.97 -13.03 4.26
CA ALA A 46 -9.03 -13.90 3.57
C ALA A 46 -9.42 -14.03 2.07
N TYR A 47 -8.42 -14.23 1.19
CA TYR A 47 -8.59 -14.38 -0.26
C TYR A 47 -9.05 -13.13 -1.03
N SER A 48 -9.00 -11.96 -0.42
CA SER A 48 -9.25 -10.68 -1.08
C SER A 48 -7.92 -9.94 -1.37
N GLN A 49 -6.93 -10.69 -1.87
CA GLN A 49 -5.61 -10.16 -2.25
C GLN A 49 -5.69 -9.21 -3.44
N ASP A 50 -6.47 -9.59 -4.46
CA ASP A 50 -6.81 -8.74 -5.62
C ASP A 50 -7.62 -7.49 -5.23
N MET A 51 -7.92 -7.36 -3.94
CA MET A 51 -8.77 -6.36 -3.37
C MET A 51 -8.04 -5.40 -2.43
N SER A 52 -6.74 -5.49 -2.23
CA SER A 52 -6.03 -4.49 -1.44
C SER A 52 -5.88 -3.18 -2.25
N PRO A 53 -6.26 -2.00 -1.71
CA PRO A 53 -6.11 -0.73 -2.44
C PRO A 53 -4.68 -0.46 -2.91
N ILE A 54 -3.67 -0.96 -2.19
CA ILE A 54 -2.27 -0.81 -2.58
C ILE A 54 -1.93 -1.54 -3.90
N GLU A 55 -2.57 -2.69 -4.18
CA GLU A 55 -2.36 -3.43 -5.43
C GLU A 55 -2.84 -2.62 -6.64
N HIS A 56 -3.94 -1.86 -6.51
CA HIS A 56 -4.39 -0.97 -7.56
C HIS A 56 -3.44 0.20 -7.80
N VAL A 57 -2.81 0.71 -6.74
CA VAL A 57 -1.77 1.75 -6.87
C VAL A 57 -0.53 1.16 -7.56
N TRP A 58 -0.14 -0.08 -7.23
CA TRP A 58 0.96 -0.78 -7.89
C TRP A 58 0.68 -1.03 -9.38
N ASP A 59 -0.52 -1.50 -9.75
CA ASP A 59 -0.93 -1.68 -11.15
C ASP A 59 -0.95 -0.35 -11.92
N ALA A 60 -1.44 0.73 -11.30
CA ALA A 60 -1.40 2.05 -11.92
C ALA A 60 0.05 2.56 -12.14
N LEU A 61 0.94 2.29 -11.18
CA LEU A 61 2.36 2.63 -11.27
C LEU A 61 3.07 1.81 -12.36
N ASP A 62 2.83 0.50 -12.42
CA ASP A 62 3.42 -0.38 -13.43
C ASP A 62 3.01 0.04 -14.85
N ARG A 63 1.72 0.34 -15.08
CA ARG A 63 1.23 0.84 -16.38
C ARG A 63 1.91 2.15 -16.79
N ARG A 64 2.15 3.06 -15.85
CA ARG A 64 2.87 4.33 -16.12
C ARG A 64 4.32 4.08 -16.48
N ILE A 65 5.00 3.19 -15.76
CA ILE A 65 6.40 2.80 -16.04
C ILE A 65 6.51 2.12 -17.41
N GLN A 66 5.54 1.28 -17.79
CA GLN A 66 5.52 0.66 -19.13
C GLN A 66 5.34 1.67 -20.27
N GLN A 67 4.76 2.85 -19.97
CA GLN A 67 4.59 3.96 -20.92
C GLN A 67 5.78 4.93 -20.96
N HIS A 68 6.79 4.76 -20.08
CA HIS A 68 7.98 5.61 -20.09
C HIS A 68 8.75 5.50 -21.41
N VAL A 69 9.22 6.63 -21.91
CA VAL A 69 10.10 6.71 -23.08
C VAL A 69 11.34 7.51 -22.70
N PRO A 70 12.56 6.93 -22.74
CA PRO A 70 12.84 5.53 -23.05
C PRO A 70 12.39 4.58 -21.92
N VAL A 71 12.10 3.33 -22.29
CA VAL A 71 11.81 2.26 -21.31
C VAL A 71 13.05 2.05 -20.43
N PRO A 72 12.90 2.00 -19.09
CA PRO A 72 14.03 1.76 -18.20
C PRO A 72 14.75 0.44 -18.52
N ALA A 73 16.05 0.49 -18.81
CA ALA A 73 16.85 -0.65 -19.22
C ALA A 73 17.71 -1.25 -18.09
N ASN A 74 17.78 -0.58 -16.94
CA ASN A 74 18.53 -1.05 -15.77
C ASN A 74 17.87 -0.63 -14.45
N ILE A 75 18.33 -1.22 -13.34
CA ILE A 75 17.79 -0.99 -12.00
C ILE A 75 17.81 0.49 -11.62
N GLN A 76 18.87 1.22 -11.96
CA GLN A 76 18.97 2.65 -11.62
C GLN A 76 17.91 3.47 -12.35
N GLN A 77 17.74 3.24 -13.66
CA GLN A 77 16.71 3.90 -14.47
C GLN A 77 15.31 3.53 -13.97
N LEU A 78 15.09 2.27 -13.61
CA LEU A 78 13.81 1.82 -13.06
C LEU A 78 13.51 2.47 -11.71
N CYS A 79 14.50 2.56 -10.81
CA CYS A 79 14.34 3.27 -9.54
C CYS A 79 14.04 4.76 -9.72
N THR A 80 14.63 5.40 -10.72
CA THR A 80 14.33 6.80 -11.06
C THR A 80 12.90 6.94 -11.58
N ALA A 81 12.49 6.12 -12.56
CA ALA A 81 11.14 6.14 -13.12
C ALA A 81 10.07 5.85 -12.06
N ILE A 82 10.29 4.88 -11.17
CA ILE A 82 9.39 4.60 -10.04
C ILE A 82 9.21 5.84 -9.16
N LYS A 83 10.30 6.54 -8.81
CA LYS A 83 10.23 7.73 -7.95
C LYS A 83 9.50 8.88 -8.64
N GLU A 84 9.80 9.12 -9.91
CA GLU A 84 9.14 10.15 -10.72
C GLU A 84 7.64 9.87 -10.82
N GLU A 85 7.25 8.66 -11.24
CA GLU A 85 5.85 8.31 -11.39
C GLU A 85 5.09 8.26 -10.08
N TRP A 86 5.73 7.80 -8.99
CA TRP A 86 5.13 7.87 -7.66
C TRP A 86 4.76 9.31 -7.28
N THR A 87 5.63 10.28 -7.58
CA THR A 87 5.33 11.70 -7.33
C THR A 87 4.30 12.29 -8.29
N ASN A 88 4.12 11.70 -9.47
CA ASN A 88 3.15 12.12 -10.49
C ASN A 88 1.74 11.50 -10.28
N ILE A 89 1.58 10.54 -9.37
CA ILE A 89 0.27 10.02 -9.01
C ILE A 89 -0.40 11.03 -8.07
N SER A 90 -1.48 11.65 -8.56
CA SER A 90 -2.23 12.62 -7.75
C SER A 90 -2.94 11.94 -6.57
N GLN A 91 -3.10 12.64 -5.45
CA GLN A 91 -3.89 12.15 -4.33
C GLN A 91 -5.34 11.83 -4.73
N ALA A 92 -5.92 12.58 -5.68
CA ALA A 92 -7.25 12.28 -6.22
C ALA A 92 -7.31 10.92 -6.92
N THR A 93 -6.26 10.55 -7.67
CA THR A 93 -6.14 9.21 -8.27
C THR A 93 -6.09 8.15 -7.18
N ILE A 94 -5.27 8.33 -6.14
CA ILE A 94 -5.17 7.39 -5.01
C ILE A 94 -6.54 7.24 -4.31
N ASN A 95 -7.20 8.36 -4.00
CA ASN A 95 -8.51 8.35 -3.36
C ASN A 95 -9.56 7.62 -4.23
N ASN A 96 -9.56 7.83 -5.54
CA ASN A 96 -10.47 7.11 -6.44
C ASN A 96 -10.21 5.60 -6.44
N LEU A 97 -8.93 5.18 -6.45
CA LEU A 97 -8.56 3.76 -6.39
C LEU A 97 -8.97 3.11 -5.06
N ILE A 98 -8.92 3.85 -3.95
CA ILE A 98 -9.38 3.41 -2.63
C ILE A 98 -10.92 3.34 -2.58
N ASN A 99 -11.62 4.37 -3.06
CA ASN A 99 -13.07 4.50 -2.98
C ASN A 99 -13.85 3.45 -3.80
N ILE A 100 -13.25 2.92 -4.87
CA ILE A 100 -13.83 1.78 -5.62
C ILE A 100 -14.13 0.59 -4.69
N LYS A 101 -13.49 0.50 -3.51
CA LYS A 101 -13.57 -0.63 -2.60
C LYS A 101 -14.41 -0.42 -1.35
N GLU A 102 -14.71 0.82 -0.94
CA GLU A 102 -15.73 1.02 0.11
C GLU A 102 -17.05 0.38 -0.30
N MET A 103 -17.34 0.32 -1.60
CA MET A 103 -18.52 -0.32 -2.18
C MET A 103 -18.48 -1.87 -2.25
N CYS A 104 -17.30 -2.49 -2.14
CA CYS A 104 -17.13 -3.96 -2.13
C CYS A 104 -16.94 -4.53 -0.72
N CYS A 105 -16.65 -3.67 0.27
CA CYS A 105 -16.51 -4.05 1.69
C CYS A 105 -17.79 -3.82 2.50
N THR A 106 -18.92 -3.47 1.86
CA THR A 106 -20.25 -3.27 2.49
C THR A 106 -21.21 -4.47 2.36
N VAL A 107 -20.71 -5.70 2.25
CA VAL A 107 -21.54 -6.91 2.20
C VAL A 107 -21.27 -7.81 3.40
#